data_AF-A0A858RK79-F1
#
_entry.id   AF-A0A858RK79-F1
#
_cell.length_a   1.000
_cell.length_b   1.000
_cell.length_c   1.000
_cell.angle_alpha   90.00
_cell.angle_beta   90.00
_cell.angle_gamma   90.00
#
_symmetry.space_group_name_H-M   'P 1'
#
loop_
_entity.id
_entity.type
_entity.pdbx_description
1 polymer ?
#
loop_
_entity_poly.entity_id
_entity_poly.type
_entity_poly.pdbx_seq_one_letter_code
_entity_poly.pdbx_strand_id
1 'polypeptide(L)' 'MEQELIEIVRTEILDTSDPLTPQSDLFAAGLDSMGIMQLLLAIEEKFAVAIDPADLSRENFSTGEKIAALVAGKQAAASR' A
#
# COMPACT_ATOMS: atom_id res chain seq x y z
N MET A 1 10.47 3.21 -0.65
CA MET A 1 9.04 3.12 -1.02
C MET A 1 8.51 1.71 -0.88
N GLU A 2 8.84 0.75 -1.76
CA GLU A 2 8.28 -0.62 -1.66
C GLU A 2 8.54 -1.33 -0.33
N GLN A 3 9.81 -1.35 0.10
CA GLN A 3 10.20 -1.94 1.39
C GLN A 3 9.52 -1.23 2.57
N GLU A 4 9.40 0.08 2.49
CA GLU A 4 8.75 0.90 3.51
C GLU A 4 7.24 0.65 3.60
N LEU A 5 6.57 0.49 2.46
CA LEU A 5 5.15 0.09 2.39
C LEU A 5 4.94 -1.28 3.04
N ILE A 6 5.81 -2.24 2.76
CA ILE A 6 5.73 -3.57 3.36
C ILE A 6 5.95 -3.52 4.87
N GLU A 7 6.90 -2.73 5.34
CA GLU A 7 7.13 -2.57 6.77
C GLU A 7 5.92 -1.93 7.47
N ILE A 8 5.26 -0.95 6.85
CA ILE A 8 4.00 -0.37 7.36
C ILE A 8 2.90 -1.42 7.43
N VAL A 9 2.68 -2.16 6.35
CA VAL A 9 1.64 -3.20 6.31
C VAL A 9 1.91 -4.27 7.37
N ARG A 10 3.17 -4.68 7.51
CA ARG A 10 3.57 -5.72 8.46
C ARG A 10 3.43 -5.29 9.91
N THR A 11 3.86 -4.08 10.25
CA THR A 11 3.97 -3.62 11.64
C THR A 11 2.74 -2.84 12.12
N GLU A 12 2.12 -2.04 11.25
CA GLU A 12 1.02 -1.14 11.60
C GLU A 12 -0.35 -1.76 11.28
N ILE A 13 -0.45 -2.67 10.30
CA ILE A 13 -1.75 -3.16 9.79
C ILE A 13 -2.01 -4.63 10.13
N LEU A 14 -1.11 -5.53 9.73
CA LEU A 14 -1.27 -6.97 9.91
C LEU A 14 -0.71 -7.47 11.24
N ASP A 15 0.17 -6.69 11.89
CA ASP A 15 0.92 -7.07 13.09
C ASP A 15 1.45 -8.51 13.02
N THR A 16 2.06 -8.85 11.87
CA THR A 16 2.53 -10.22 11.61
C THR A 16 4.03 -10.32 11.73
N SER A 17 4.47 -11.44 12.34
CA SER A 17 5.88 -11.80 12.41
C SER A 17 6.38 -12.46 11.11
N ASP A 18 5.46 -12.83 10.20
CA ASP A 18 5.82 -13.48 8.96
C ASP A 18 6.63 -12.55 8.04
N PRO A 19 7.61 -13.09 7.30
CA PRO A 19 8.36 -12.32 6.33
C PRO A 19 7.47 -11.96 5.14
N LEU A 20 7.06 -10.68 5.06
CA LEU A 20 6.47 -10.12 3.86
C LEU A 20 7.57 -9.52 2.95
N THR A 21 7.39 -9.69 1.65
CA THR A 21 8.23 -9.08 0.62
C THR A 21 7.38 -8.13 -0.23
N PRO A 22 7.97 -7.19 -0.98
CA PRO A 22 7.24 -6.32 -1.90
C PRO A 22 6.38 -7.05 -2.94
N GLN A 23 6.70 -8.32 -3.23
CA GLN A 23 6.01 -9.15 -4.21
C GLN A 23 4.99 -10.10 -3.58
N SER A 24 4.94 -10.16 -2.24
CA SER A 24 4.00 -11.01 -1.50
C SER A 24 2.56 -10.50 -1.69
N ASP A 25 1.61 -11.44 -1.85
CA ASP A 25 0.18 -11.12 -1.89
C ASP A 25 -0.30 -10.71 -0.49
N LEU A 26 -0.62 -9.43 -0.33
CA LEU A 26 -1.06 -8.85 0.94
C LEU A 26 -2.41 -9.41 1.37
N PHE A 27 -3.31 -9.70 0.43
CA PHE A 27 -4.61 -10.29 0.75
C PHE A 27 -4.46 -11.74 1.25
N ALA A 28 -3.52 -12.48 0.67
CA ALA A 28 -3.17 -13.81 1.17
C ALA A 28 -2.51 -13.75 2.55
N ALA A 29 -1.79 -12.67 2.86
CA ALA A 29 -1.22 -12.40 4.17
C ALA A 29 -2.25 -11.90 5.22
N GLY A 30 -3.51 -11.70 4.83
CA GLY A 30 -4.59 -11.29 5.75
C GLY A 30 -5.05 -9.84 5.60
N LEU A 31 -4.59 -9.11 4.58
CA LEU A 31 -5.06 -7.75 4.32
C LEU A 31 -6.55 -7.78 3.91
N ASP A 32 -7.38 -7.14 4.72
CA ASP A 32 -8.82 -7.02 4.52
C ASP A 32 -9.23 -5.59 4.12
N SER A 33 -10.53 -5.35 3.98
CA SER A 33 -11.06 -4.03 3.62
C SER A 33 -10.70 -2.93 4.62
N MET A 34 -10.61 -3.24 5.92
CA MET A 34 -10.24 -2.25 6.93
C MET A 34 -8.74 -1.94 6.85
N GLY A 35 -7.90 -2.96 6.65
CA GLY A 35 -6.48 -2.81 6.43
C GLY A 35 -6.16 -1.99 5.18
N ILE A 36 -6.93 -2.14 4.10
CA ILE A 36 -6.78 -1.30 2.89
C ILE A 36 -7.06 0.16 3.20
N MET A 37 -8.12 0.47 3.96
CA MET A 37 -8.44 1.85 4.32
C MET A 37 -7.37 2.46 5.23
N GLN A 38 -6.80 1.69 6.16
CA GLN A 38 -5.67 2.16 6.98
C GLN A 38 -4.41 2.37 6.15
N LEU A 39 -4.12 1.44 5.22
CA LEU A 39 -2.98 1.54 4.32
C LEU A 39 -3.10 2.77 3.42
N LEU A 40 -4.29 3.03 2.89
CA LEU A 40 -4.58 4.24 2.13
C LEU A 40 -4.20 5.48 2.93
N LEU A 41 -4.73 5.65 4.14
CA LEU A 41 -4.46 6.81 4.98
C LEU A 41 -2.96 6.96 5.28
N ALA A 42 -2.29 5.86 5.64
CA ALA A 42 -0.86 5.86 5.91
C ALA A 42 -0.03 6.27 4.67
N ILE A 43 -0.46 5.85 3.48
CA ILE A 43 0.19 6.22 2.22
C ILE A 43 0.00 7.70 1.91
N GLU A 44 -1.23 8.20 2.01
CA GLU A 44 -1.54 9.61 1.74
C GLU A 44 -0.76 10.53 2.70
N GLU A 45 -0.70 10.17 3.98
CA GLU A 45 0.04 10.92 5.00
C GLU A 45 1.56 10.87 4.76
N LYS A 46 2.15 9.68 4.52
CA LYS A 46 3.61 9.54 4.39
C LYS A 46 4.16 10.03 3.06
N PHE A 47 3.43 9.85 1.96
CA PHE A 47 3.89 10.15 0.61
C PHE A 47 3.28 11.43 0.02
N ALA A 48 2.42 12.12 0.77
CA ALA A 48 1.72 13.34 0.37
C ALA A 48 1.03 13.21 -1.00
N VAL A 49 0.35 12.07 -1.19
CA VAL A 49 -0.44 11.77 -2.39
C VAL A 49 -1.92 11.69 -2.05
N ALA A 50 -2.79 11.89 -3.04
CA ALA A 50 -4.22 11.61 -2.93
C ALA A 50 -4.57 10.41 -3.82
N ILE A 51 -5.04 9.32 -3.21
CA ILE A 51 -5.45 8.12 -3.95
C ILE A 51 -6.97 8.10 -4.02
N ASP A 52 -7.51 7.91 -5.22
CA ASP A 52 -8.97 7.87 -5.39
C ASP A 52 -9.48 6.53 -4.88
N PRO A 53 -10.62 6.47 -4.17
CA PRO A 53 -11.28 5.20 -3.84
C PRO A 53 -11.47 4.27 -5.04
N ALA A 54 -11.62 4.80 -6.26
CA ALA A 54 -11.69 4.02 -7.49
C ALA A 54 -10.38 3.25 -7.81
N ASP A 55 -9.24 3.73 -7.32
CA ASP A 55 -7.93 3.08 -7.47
C ASP A 55 -7.70 1.97 -6.42
N LEU A 56 -8.55 1.86 -5.39
CA LEU A 56 -8.52 0.83 -4.34
C LEU A 56 -9.01 -0.52 -4.86
N SER A 57 -8.35 -1.02 -5.90
CA SER A 57 -8.64 -2.34 -6.46
C SER A 57 -7.71 -3.39 -5.88
N ARG A 58 -8.19 -4.65 -5.86
CA ARG A 58 -7.35 -5.81 -5.51
C ARG A 58 -6.12 -5.88 -6.40
N GLU A 59 -6.22 -5.44 -7.65
CA GLU A 59 -5.09 -5.42 -8.57
C GLU A 59 -4.00 -4.45 -8.13
N ASN A 60 -4.35 -3.22 -7.73
CA ASN A 60 -3.39 -2.19 -7.33
C ASN A 60 -2.82 -2.43 -5.93
N PHE A 61 -3.62 -3.00 -5.02
CA PHE A 61 -3.26 -3.23 -3.63
C PHE A 61 -2.82 -4.67 -3.32
N SER A 62 -2.63 -5.51 -4.35
CA SER A 62 -2.24 -6.91 -4.12
C SER A 62 -0.86 -7.08 -3.52
N THR A 63 0.09 -6.19 -3.85
CA THR A 63 1.49 -6.32 -3.47
C THR A 63 2.10 -4.94 -3.20
N GLY A 64 3.15 -4.88 -2.37
CA GLY A 64 3.84 -3.63 -2.07
C GLY A 64 4.45 -2.95 -3.31
N GLU A 65 4.92 -3.74 -4.29
CA GLU A 65 5.44 -3.25 -5.57
C GLU A 65 4.38 -2.46 -6.36
N LYS A 66 3.16 -3.00 -6.47
CA LYS A 66 2.09 -2.34 -7.22
C LYS A 66 1.59 -1.07 -6.53
N ILE A 67 1.53 -1.10 -5.20
CA ILE A 67 1.18 0.08 -4.42
C ILE A 67 2.25 1.17 -4.62
N ALA A 68 3.53 0.82 -4.58
CA ALA A 68 4.61 1.78 -4.85
C ALA A 68 4.51 2.37 -6.25
N ALA A 69 4.20 1.56 -7.26
CA ALA A 69 3.98 2.02 -8.63
C ALA A 69 2.81 3.01 -8.73
N LEU A 70 1.69 2.73 -8.03
CA LEU A 70 0.54 3.63 -7.94
C LEU A 70 0.94 4.97 -7.32
N VAL A 71 1.63 4.94 -6.17
CA VAL A 71 2.09 6.14 -5.45
C VAL A 71 3.04 6.96 -6.32
N ALA A 72 4.02 6.32 -6.96
CA ALA A 72 4.96 7.00 -7.86
C ALA A 72 4.23 7.69 -9.03
N GLY A 73 3.21 7.02 -9.61
CA GLY A 73 2.37 7.60 -10.64
C GLY A 73 1.60 8.84 -10.17
N LYS A 74 1.05 8.81 -8.95
CA LYS A 74 0.35 9.93 -8.32
C LYS A 74 1.28 11.12 -8.06
N GLN A 75 2.48 10.89 -7.53
CA GLN A 75 3.46 11.95 -7.27
C GLN A 75 3.92 12.63 -8.56
N ALA A 76 4.12 11.86 -9.63
CA ALA A 76 4.48 12.41 -10.94
C ALA A 76 3.36 13.27 -11.54
N ALA A 77 2.10 12.90 -11.33
CA ALA A 77 0.94 13.66 -11.79
C ALA A 77 0.73 14.95 -10.98
N ALA A 78 0.95 14.93 -9.66
CA ALA A 78 0.82 16.08 -8.78
C ALA A 78 1.93 17.14 -8.96
N SER A 79 3.05 16.77 -9.57
CA SER A 79 4.19 17.65 -9.84
C SER A 79 4.10 18.42 -11.17
N ARG A 80 2.99 18.30 -11.90
CA ARG A 80 2.70 19.03 -13.14
C ARG A 80 1.63 20.09 -12.93
#